data_AF-A0A7V2GEI0-F1
#
_entry.id   AF-A0A7V2GEI0-F1
#
_cell.length_a   1.000
_cell.length_b   1.000
_cell.length_c   1.000
_cell.angle_alpha   90.00
_cell.angle_beta   90.00
_cell.angle_gamma   90.00
#
_symmetry.space_group_name_H-M   'P 1'
#
loop_
_entity.id
_entity.type
_entity.pdbx_description
1 polymer ?
#
loop_
_entity_poly.entity_id
_entity_poly.type
_entity_poly.pdbx_seq_one_letter_code
_entity_poly.pdbx_strand_id
1 'polypeptide(L)'
;MQARSNIFMETARLYYGRLRQFFDLPRCYSKVRNFKEYPKSGLTLATDLLTLFFSYRTFPDHYGPCRLWEANKSDWKYYYGSNYHPHQRLKLSISVQQSEYRALFDDKFLCATYCKGLGLKVPHTFGVVDPDEDYRGRIRSWFEASNVERMIIKPLLGRAGMGIVLAKRIEDGITIQSANDSVSLDRFPLKDRSIIQEYIRQHAKMSVFSPSSVNTLRIVTMMTRQGEVIIVNASMRTGARRSFVDNFSAGGISAGVDCRTGQLKKYAYDNRWNRYERHPESGIVFESYEIPGWERVLDFAGAVQNGFPYYRLIGSDIAIDQDGEPVLIEVNGAPDLVGLEQKAGPLFRNQIVLRTFGEYDLLVNKHQKKLLYEIRNEFDGETASKIY
;
A
#
# COMPACT_ATOMS: atom_id res chain seq x y z
N MET A 1 29.85 -31.48 -11.36
CA MET A 1 28.63 -32.33 -11.29
C MET A 1 27.54 -31.72 -10.39
N GLN A 2 27.89 -31.12 -9.23
CA GLN A 2 26.95 -30.39 -8.34
C GLN A 2 26.27 -29.16 -8.98
N ALA A 3 26.95 -28.40 -9.85
CA ALA A 3 26.33 -27.24 -10.52
C ALA A 3 25.21 -27.64 -11.51
N ARG A 4 25.30 -28.82 -12.16
CA ARG A 4 24.27 -29.31 -13.09
C ARG A 4 23.05 -29.91 -12.37
N SER A 5 23.21 -30.48 -11.17
CA SER A 5 22.08 -30.99 -10.38
C SER A 5 21.25 -29.87 -9.73
N ASN A 6 21.88 -28.75 -9.37
CA ASN A 6 21.17 -27.55 -8.88
C ASN A 6 20.30 -26.91 -9.97
N ILE A 7 20.82 -26.77 -11.18
CA ILE A 7 20.05 -26.24 -12.33
C ILE A 7 18.86 -27.15 -12.68
N PHE A 8 19.04 -28.48 -12.65
CA PHE A 8 17.95 -29.42 -12.92
C PHE A 8 16.86 -29.37 -11.84
N MET A 9 17.22 -29.31 -10.54
CA MET A 9 16.26 -29.20 -9.44
C MET A 9 15.51 -27.86 -9.43
N GLU A 10 16.18 -26.76 -9.74
CA GLU A 10 15.57 -25.44 -9.82
C GLU A 10 14.63 -25.33 -11.03
N THR A 11 15.03 -25.90 -12.17
CA THR A 11 14.19 -26.02 -13.37
C THR A 11 12.98 -26.91 -13.10
N ALA A 12 13.15 -28.07 -12.46
CA ALA A 12 12.05 -28.95 -12.08
C ALA A 12 11.08 -28.30 -11.07
N ARG A 13 11.59 -27.52 -10.10
CA ARG A 13 10.76 -26.72 -9.19
C ARG A 13 9.95 -25.65 -9.92
N LEU A 14 10.55 -24.98 -10.91
CA LEU A 14 9.87 -23.98 -11.75
C LEU A 14 8.79 -24.63 -12.63
N TYR A 15 9.07 -25.78 -13.25
CA TYR A 15 8.09 -26.53 -14.06
C TYR A 15 6.97 -27.12 -13.20
N TYR A 16 7.28 -27.69 -12.03
CA TYR A 16 6.29 -28.19 -11.08
C TYR A 16 5.41 -27.05 -10.54
N GLY A 17 6.01 -25.89 -10.25
CA GLY A 17 5.29 -24.68 -9.87
C GLY A 17 4.32 -24.21 -10.96
N ARG A 18 4.76 -24.20 -12.22
CA ARG A 18 3.91 -23.79 -13.35
C ARG A 18 2.80 -24.79 -13.66
N LEU A 19 3.07 -26.10 -13.55
CA LEU A 19 2.06 -27.14 -13.71
C LEU A 19 0.97 -27.00 -12.63
N ARG A 20 1.37 -26.80 -11.37
CA ARG A 20 0.43 -26.52 -10.28
C ARG A 20 -0.43 -25.29 -10.55
N GLN A 21 0.20 -24.20 -11.02
CA GLN A 21 -0.53 -22.97 -11.37
C GLN A 21 -1.53 -23.15 -12.50
N PHE A 22 -1.23 -24.01 -13.48
CA PHE A 22 -2.19 -24.33 -14.54
C PHE A 22 -3.49 -24.90 -13.94
N PHE A 23 -3.37 -25.80 -12.96
CA PHE A 23 -4.52 -26.35 -12.22
C PHE A 23 -5.18 -25.35 -11.26
N ASP A 24 -4.52 -24.23 -10.93
CA ASP A 24 -5.10 -23.13 -10.17
C ASP A 24 -5.86 -22.11 -11.06
N LEU A 25 -5.76 -22.17 -12.39
CA LEU A 25 -6.49 -21.28 -13.31
C LEU A 25 -8.03 -21.33 -13.13
N PRO A 26 -8.67 -22.49 -12.92
CA PRO A 26 -10.11 -22.55 -12.61
C PRO A 26 -10.50 -21.73 -11.37
N ARG A 27 -9.60 -21.62 -10.37
CA ARG A 27 -9.84 -20.78 -9.20
C ARG A 27 -9.84 -19.29 -9.56
N CYS A 28 -8.89 -18.85 -10.40
CA CYS A 28 -8.90 -17.47 -10.92
C CYS A 28 -10.16 -17.21 -11.75
N TYR A 29 -10.55 -18.15 -12.62
CA TYR A 29 -11.77 -18.08 -13.40
C TYR A 29 -13.00 -17.88 -12.52
N SER A 30 -13.18 -18.76 -11.52
CA SER A 30 -14.31 -18.69 -10.59
C SER A 30 -14.34 -17.36 -9.82
N LYS A 31 -13.18 -16.89 -9.31
CA LYS A 31 -13.09 -15.60 -8.63
C LYS A 31 -13.54 -14.45 -9.52
N VAL A 32 -13.08 -14.38 -10.76
CA VAL A 32 -13.45 -13.29 -11.70
C VAL A 32 -14.92 -13.39 -12.10
N ARG A 33 -15.45 -14.60 -12.31
CA ARG A 33 -16.88 -14.81 -12.60
C ARG A 33 -17.82 -14.32 -11.49
N ASN A 34 -17.33 -14.25 -10.25
CA ASN A 34 -18.08 -13.75 -9.12
C ASN A 34 -18.06 -12.21 -9.00
N PHE A 35 -17.31 -11.50 -9.86
CA PHE A 35 -17.40 -10.03 -9.92
C PHE A 35 -18.75 -9.64 -10.51
N LYS A 36 -19.55 -8.91 -9.73
CA LYS A 36 -20.87 -8.42 -10.15
C LYS A 36 -20.83 -7.61 -11.46
N GLU A 37 -19.73 -6.89 -11.68
CA GLU A 37 -19.55 -6.00 -12.83
C GLU A 37 -18.87 -6.67 -14.04
N TYR A 38 -18.55 -7.97 -14.00
CA TYR A 38 -17.87 -8.64 -15.11
C TYR A 38 -18.84 -8.88 -16.28
N PRO A 39 -18.64 -8.24 -17.47
CA PRO A 39 -19.66 -8.25 -18.52
C PRO A 39 -19.41 -9.29 -19.61
N LYS A 40 -18.22 -9.91 -19.64
CA LYS A 40 -17.80 -10.75 -20.77
C LYS A 40 -18.23 -12.21 -20.59
N SER A 41 -18.21 -12.94 -21.70
CA SER A 41 -18.50 -14.37 -21.70
C SER A 41 -17.46 -15.17 -20.90
N GLY A 42 -17.85 -16.37 -20.46
CA GLY A 42 -16.92 -17.32 -19.85
C GLY A 42 -15.79 -17.74 -20.80
N LEU A 43 -16.08 -17.96 -22.08
CA LEU A 43 -15.07 -18.32 -23.06
C LEU A 43 -14.01 -17.20 -23.20
N THR A 44 -14.44 -15.94 -23.27
CA THR A 44 -13.54 -14.78 -23.30
C THR A 44 -12.64 -14.76 -22.06
N LEU A 45 -13.21 -14.98 -20.88
CA LEU A 45 -12.43 -15.05 -19.64
C LEU A 45 -11.36 -16.14 -19.72
N ALA A 46 -11.73 -17.35 -20.13
CA ALA A 46 -10.80 -18.46 -20.24
C ALA A 46 -9.67 -18.12 -21.21
N THR A 47 -9.97 -17.58 -22.40
CA THR A 47 -8.97 -17.14 -23.37
C THR A 47 -8.04 -16.07 -22.80
N ASP A 48 -8.58 -15.11 -22.04
CA ASP A 48 -7.81 -14.05 -21.42
C ASP A 48 -6.82 -14.57 -20.36
N LEU A 49 -7.29 -15.45 -19.47
CA LEU A 49 -6.46 -16.09 -18.45
C LEU A 49 -5.36 -16.96 -19.10
N LEU A 50 -5.69 -17.72 -20.15
CA LEU A 50 -4.72 -18.51 -20.90
C LEU A 50 -3.71 -17.62 -21.65
N THR A 51 -4.13 -16.47 -22.15
CA THR A 51 -3.25 -15.49 -22.79
C THR A 51 -2.22 -14.97 -21.80
N LEU A 52 -2.63 -14.56 -20.61
CA LEU A 52 -1.71 -14.14 -19.55
C LEU A 52 -0.78 -15.28 -19.13
N PHE A 53 -1.32 -16.48 -18.95
CA PHE A 53 -0.54 -17.64 -18.47
C PHE A 53 0.50 -18.14 -19.50
N PHE A 54 0.14 -18.23 -20.78
CA PHE A 54 1.02 -18.78 -21.82
C PHE A 54 1.86 -17.70 -22.52
N SER A 55 1.25 -16.58 -22.93
CA SER A 55 1.94 -15.52 -23.69
C SER A 55 2.73 -14.59 -22.76
N TYR A 56 2.09 -14.08 -21.70
CA TYR A 56 2.76 -13.23 -20.70
C TYR A 56 3.53 -14.03 -19.66
N ARG A 57 3.38 -15.38 -19.62
CA ARG A 57 4.05 -16.23 -18.61
C ARG A 57 3.85 -15.73 -17.17
N THR A 58 2.70 -15.11 -16.91
CA THR A 58 2.34 -14.53 -15.62
C THR A 58 1.08 -15.21 -15.13
N PHE A 59 1.04 -15.61 -13.86
CA PHE A 59 -0.18 -16.14 -13.27
C PHE A 59 -1.25 -15.02 -13.21
N PRO A 60 -2.48 -15.24 -13.70
CA PRO A 60 -3.44 -14.16 -13.95
C PRO A 60 -4.30 -13.81 -12.72
N ASP A 61 -3.72 -13.80 -11.52
CA ASP A 61 -4.39 -13.43 -10.27
C ASP A 61 -4.69 -11.93 -10.15
N HIS A 62 -3.99 -11.08 -10.90
CA HIS A 62 -4.26 -9.65 -11.04
C HIS A 62 -5.35 -9.30 -12.05
N TYR A 63 -5.82 -10.24 -12.90
CA TYR A 63 -6.84 -9.96 -13.93
C TYR A 63 -8.14 -9.42 -13.33
N GLY A 64 -8.60 -10.07 -12.24
CA GLY A 64 -9.75 -9.68 -11.42
C GLY A 64 -9.58 -8.28 -10.82
N PRO A 65 -8.63 -8.14 -9.87
CA PRO A 65 -8.36 -6.87 -9.19
C PRO A 65 -8.13 -5.70 -10.15
N CYS A 66 -7.28 -5.84 -11.16
CA CYS A 66 -6.96 -4.75 -12.09
C CYS A 66 -8.03 -4.53 -13.18
N ARG A 67 -9.15 -5.27 -13.13
CA ARG A 67 -10.27 -5.18 -14.07
C ARG A 67 -9.81 -5.22 -15.53
N LEU A 68 -8.91 -6.14 -15.86
CA LEU A 68 -8.25 -6.16 -17.18
C LEU A 68 -9.21 -6.37 -18.36
N TRP A 69 -10.46 -6.78 -18.12
CA TRP A 69 -11.52 -6.81 -19.13
C TRP A 69 -12.02 -5.43 -19.58
N GLU A 70 -11.69 -4.37 -18.83
CA GLU A 70 -11.95 -2.96 -19.19
C GLU A 70 -10.79 -2.35 -19.99
N ALA A 71 -9.61 -2.98 -19.97
CA ALA A 71 -8.42 -2.52 -20.68
C ALA A 71 -8.24 -3.22 -22.03
N ASN A 72 -7.64 -2.54 -23.00
CA ASN A 72 -7.22 -3.17 -24.24
C ASN A 72 -6.10 -4.20 -23.97
N LYS A 73 -6.14 -5.35 -24.63
CA LYS A 73 -5.13 -6.41 -24.46
C LYS A 73 -3.70 -5.95 -24.77
N SER A 74 -3.55 -5.00 -25.68
CA SER A 74 -2.26 -4.37 -26.01
C SER A 74 -1.67 -3.57 -24.84
N ASP A 75 -2.51 -3.14 -23.90
CA ASP A 75 -2.11 -2.36 -22.72
C ASP A 75 -1.75 -3.23 -21.53
N TRP A 76 -2.04 -4.54 -21.55
CA TRP A 76 -1.68 -5.44 -20.45
C TRP A 76 -0.18 -5.49 -20.18
N LYS A 77 0.66 -5.19 -21.18
CA LYS A 77 2.12 -5.05 -21.03
C LYS A 77 2.54 -3.92 -20.07
N TYR A 78 1.66 -2.95 -19.82
CA TYR A 78 1.94 -1.85 -18.89
C TYR A 78 1.66 -2.21 -17.42
N TYR A 79 0.93 -3.29 -17.17
CA TYR A 79 0.71 -3.77 -15.82
C TYR A 79 1.90 -4.57 -15.33
N TYR A 80 2.27 -4.44 -14.06
CA TYR A 80 3.41 -5.18 -13.50
C TYR A 80 3.17 -6.68 -13.51
N GLY A 81 1.98 -7.12 -13.11
CA GLY A 81 1.66 -8.52 -12.86
C GLY A 81 1.10 -8.68 -11.45
N SER A 82 1.71 -9.54 -10.63
CA SER A 82 1.24 -9.78 -9.26
C SER A 82 2.35 -10.11 -8.29
N ASN A 83 2.60 -9.21 -7.36
CA ASN A 83 3.47 -9.47 -6.23
C ASN A 83 2.87 -10.42 -5.18
N TYR A 84 1.66 -10.98 -5.41
CA TYR A 84 1.14 -12.10 -4.62
C TYR A 84 1.81 -13.42 -5.01
N HIS A 85 2.34 -13.49 -6.23
CA HIS A 85 2.99 -14.68 -6.75
C HIS A 85 4.35 -14.91 -6.05
N PRO A 86 4.62 -16.12 -5.50
CA PRO A 86 5.82 -16.38 -4.70
C PRO A 86 7.14 -16.04 -5.40
N HIS A 87 7.28 -16.34 -6.70
CA HIS A 87 8.50 -16.02 -7.44
C HIS A 87 8.71 -14.50 -7.62
N GLN A 88 7.64 -13.73 -7.82
CA GLN A 88 7.74 -12.28 -7.95
C GLN A 88 8.06 -11.64 -6.59
N ARG A 89 7.42 -12.14 -5.53
CA ARG A 89 7.70 -11.74 -4.15
C ARG A 89 9.16 -12.04 -3.75
N LEU A 90 9.69 -13.19 -4.15
CA LEU A 90 11.08 -13.56 -3.91
C LEU A 90 12.04 -12.63 -4.66
N LYS A 91 11.78 -12.33 -5.94
CA LYS A 91 12.57 -11.38 -6.72
C LYS A 91 12.62 -10.00 -6.08
N LEU A 92 11.47 -9.48 -5.63
CA LEU A 92 11.40 -8.22 -4.89
C LEU A 92 12.21 -8.29 -3.61
N SER A 93 12.04 -9.36 -2.82
CA SER A 93 12.75 -9.54 -1.54
C SER A 93 14.27 -9.55 -1.68
N ILE A 94 14.80 -10.21 -2.71
CA ILE A 94 16.26 -10.28 -2.93
C ILE A 94 16.80 -8.97 -3.51
N SER A 95 16.03 -8.28 -4.35
CA SER A 95 16.55 -7.15 -5.15
C SER A 95 16.35 -5.79 -4.47
N VAL A 96 15.22 -5.59 -3.81
CA VAL A 96 14.77 -4.26 -3.34
C VAL A 96 14.12 -4.27 -1.95
N GLN A 97 13.83 -5.45 -1.39
CA GLN A 97 13.07 -5.63 -0.14
C GLN A 97 13.74 -6.66 0.79
N GLN A 98 15.03 -6.43 1.07
CA GLN A 98 15.91 -7.33 1.81
C GLN A 98 15.33 -7.75 3.17
N SER A 99 15.24 -9.06 3.42
CA SER A 99 14.54 -9.63 4.58
C SER A 99 15.14 -9.23 5.92
N GLU A 100 16.43 -8.90 5.95
CA GLU A 100 17.22 -8.62 7.14
C GLU A 100 16.72 -7.34 7.83
N TYR A 101 16.16 -6.40 7.05
CA TYR A 101 15.63 -5.13 7.56
C TYR A 101 14.15 -5.19 7.92
N ARG A 102 13.49 -6.32 7.72
CA ARG A 102 12.03 -6.44 7.86
C ARG A 102 11.53 -6.07 9.26
N ALA A 103 12.33 -6.36 10.30
CA ALA A 103 12.01 -6.03 11.68
C ALA A 103 11.76 -4.53 11.91
N LEU A 104 12.44 -3.66 11.15
CA LEU A 104 12.23 -2.21 11.22
C LEU A 104 10.83 -1.78 10.79
N PHE A 105 10.18 -2.55 9.92
CA PHE A 105 8.84 -2.25 9.40
C PHE A 105 7.74 -3.03 10.13
N ASP A 106 8.04 -4.24 10.60
CA ASP A 106 7.06 -5.08 11.32
C ASP A 106 6.81 -4.56 12.75
N ASP A 107 7.78 -3.91 13.41
CA ASP A 107 7.61 -3.30 14.73
C ASP A 107 7.36 -1.79 14.64
N LYS A 108 6.16 -1.35 15.04
CA LYS A 108 5.73 0.05 14.96
C LYS A 108 6.53 0.99 15.85
N PHE A 109 7.02 0.54 16.99
CA PHE A 109 7.82 1.37 17.89
C PHE A 109 9.24 1.56 17.33
N LEU A 110 9.85 0.50 16.82
CA LEU A 110 11.15 0.60 16.14
C LEU A 110 11.05 1.51 14.91
N CYS A 111 10.05 1.30 14.06
CA CYS A 111 9.82 2.12 12.87
C CYS A 111 9.66 3.59 13.23
N ALA A 112 8.78 3.92 14.19
CA ALA A 112 8.51 5.30 14.58
C ALA A 112 9.73 5.96 15.21
N THR A 113 10.47 5.24 16.06
CA THR A 113 11.69 5.75 16.70
C THR A 113 12.78 6.03 15.69
N TYR A 114 13.00 5.11 14.74
CA TYR A 114 13.96 5.28 13.65
C TYR A 114 13.62 6.49 12.78
N CYS A 115 12.38 6.59 12.32
CA CYS A 115 11.94 7.71 11.48
C CYS A 115 12.04 9.06 12.21
N LYS A 116 11.69 9.10 13.51
CA LYS A 116 11.88 10.29 14.34
C LYS A 116 13.36 10.69 14.44
N GLY A 117 14.26 9.72 14.60
CA GLY A 117 15.70 9.94 14.63
C GLY A 117 16.27 10.50 13.31
N LEU A 118 15.61 10.20 12.19
CA LEU A 118 15.92 10.80 10.88
C LEU A 118 15.35 12.21 10.69
N GLY A 119 14.65 12.76 11.69
CA GLY A 119 13.99 14.07 11.59
C GLY A 119 12.67 14.06 10.81
N LEU A 120 12.12 12.88 10.49
CA LEU A 120 10.82 12.78 9.84
C LEU A 120 9.70 13.07 10.84
N LYS A 121 8.69 13.83 10.40
CA LYS A 121 7.50 14.11 11.20
C LYS A 121 6.67 12.84 11.35
N VAL A 122 6.61 12.32 12.58
CA VAL A 122 5.80 11.16 12.98
C VAL A 122 4.90 11.57 14.15
N PRO A 123 3.79 10.85 14.41
CA PRO A 123 3.00 11.09 15.59
C PRO A 123 3.84 10.98 16.86
N HIS A 124 3.67 11.91 17.79
CA HIS A 124 4.25 11.82 19.13
C HIS A 124 3.92 10.46 19.77
N THR A 125 4.95 9.74 20.18
CA THR A 125 4.84 8.48 20.90
C THR A 125 4.97 8.73 22.39
N PHE A 126 3.90 8.46 23.14
CA PHE A 126 3.91 8.55 24.61
C PHE A 126 4.70 7.41 25.24
N GLY A 127 4.62 6.22 24.64
CA GLY A 127 5.39 5.06 25.06
C GLY A 127 4.82 3.74 24.54
N VAL A 128 5.35 2.65 25.09
CA VAL A 128 4.88 1.28 24.88
C VAL A 128 4.29 0.77 26.18
N VAL A 129 3.16 0.08 26.09
CA VAL A 129 2.50 -0.62 27.21
C VAL A 129 2.53 -2.13 27.00
N ASP A 130 2.58 -2.85 28.12
CA ASP A 130 2.58 -4.31 28.17
C ASP A 130 1.33 -4.82 28.91
N PRO A 131 0.61 -5.84 28.39
CA PRO A 131 -0.50 -6.49 29.11
C PRO A 131 -0.16 -6.96 30.53
N ASP A 132 1.12 -7.33 30.76
CA ASP A 132 1.59 -7.88 32.04
C ASP A 132 2.01 -6.78 33.05
N GLU A 133 1.93 -5.50 32.66
CA GLU A 133 2.21 -4.32 33.50
C GLU A 133 0.95 -3.49 33.81
N ASP A 134 1.07 -2.46 34.64
CA ASP A 134 0.01 -1.46 34.85
C ASP A 134 -0.13 -0.50 33.65
N TYR A 135 -0.56 -1.02 32.50
CA TYR A 135 -0.81 -0.21 31.31
C TYR A 135 -1.91 0.83 31.52
N ARG A 136 -2.88 0.58 32.40
CA ARG A 136 -3.99 1.51 32.65
C ARG A 136 -3.51 2.73 33.40
N GLY A 137 -2.74 2.55 34.47
CA GLY A 137 -2.10 3.65 35.20
C GLY A 137 -1.21 4.48 34.29
N ARG A 138 -0.42 3.85 33.43
CA ARG A 138 0.42 4.55 32.44
C ARG A 138 -0.38 5.36 31.42
N ILE A 139 -1.49 4.81 30.90
CA ILE A 139 -2.37 5.56 29.98
C ILE A 139 -2.98 6.78 30.68
N ARG A 140 -3.45 6.64 31.93
CA ARG A 140 -3.97 7.77 32.71
C ARG A 140 -2.93 8.87 32.92
N SER A 141 -1.72 8.49 33.33
CA SER A 141 -0.67 9.46 33.60
C SER A 141 -0.25 10.24 32.35
N TRP A 142 -0.25 9.61 31.18
CA TRP A 142 -0.02 10.33 29.92
C TRP A 142 -1.15 11.30 29.59
N PHE A 143 -2.41 10.91 29.80
CA PHE A 143 -3.56 11.79 29.61
C PHE A 143 -3.46 13.02 30.53
N GLU A 144 -3.10 12.83 31.80
CA GLU A 144 -2.90 13.89 32.79
C GLU A 144 -1.73 14.82 32.43
N ALA A 145 -0.58 14.25 32.07
CA ALA A 145 0.64 15.02 31.80
C ALA A 145 0.59 15.82 30.49
N SER A 146 -0.13 15.33 29.47
CA SER A 146 -0.15 15.97 28.14
C SER A 146 -1.40 16.79 27.85
N ASN A 147 -2.45 16.66 28.69
CA ASN A 147 -3.76 17.29 28.50
C ASN A 147 -4.39 17.04 27.10
N VAL A 148 -4.05 15.93 26.46
CA VAL A 148 -4.68 15.56 25.17
C VAL A 148 -6.09 14.99 25.39
N GLU A 149 -6.94 15.16 24.37
CA GLU A 149 -8.29 14.57 24.38
C GLU A 149 -8.31 13.11 23.93
N ARG A 150 -7.34 12.71 23.10
CA ARG A 150 -7.35 11.42 22.40
C ARG A 150 -5.95 10.86 22.23
N MET A 151 -5.84 9.55 22.34
CA MET A 151 -4.64 8.77 21.99
C MET A 151 -5.04 7.55 21.17
N ILE A 152 -4.14 7.09 20.30
CA ILE A 152 -4.31 5.84 19.58
C ILE A 152 -3.42 4.77 20.19
N ILE A 153 -4.00 3.60 20.44
CA ILE A 153 -3.31 2.39 20.91
C ILE A 153 -3.18 1.44 19.72
N LYS A 154 -1.97 1.01 19.39
CA LYS A 154 -1.69 0.11 18.26
C LYS A 154 -0.85 -1.08 18.72
N PRO A 155 -1.24 -2.34 18.47
CA PRO A 155 -0.36 -3.49 18.73
C PRO A 155 0.95 -3.34 17.97
N LEU A 156 2.09 -3.58 18.62
CA LEU A 156 3.43 -3.33 18.04
C LEU A 156 3.63 -4.06 16.70
N LEU A 157 3.27 -5.34 16.68
CA LEU A 157 3.39 -6.24 15.52
C LEU A 157 2.04 -6.40 14.77
N GLY A 158 1.08 -5.53 15.06
CA GLY A 158 -0.24 -5.54 14.45
C GLY A 158 -0.18 -5.26 12.95
N ARG A 159 -1.11 -5.86 12.20
CA ARG A 159 -1.24 -5.69 10.75
C ARG A 159 -2.67 -5.33 10.39
N ALA A 160 -2.83 -4.68 9.24
CA ALA A 160 -4.14 -4.41 8.65
C ALA A 160 -5.12 -3.68 9.59
N GLY A 161 -4.61 -2.81 10.48
CA GLY A 161 -5.43 -2.07 11.44
C GLY A 161 -6.07 -2.92 12.55
N MET A 162 -5.79 -4.22 12.61
CA MET A 162 -6.34 -5.09 13.64
C MET A 162 -5.82 -4.71 15.03
N GLY A 163 -6.72 -4.62 16.00
CA GLY A 163 -6.39 -4.30 17.39
C GLY A 163 -6.11 -2.82 17.65
N ILE A 164 -6.18 -1.94 16.63
CA ILE A 164 -6.08 -0.49 16.87
C ILE A 164 -7.35 -0.02 17.59
N VAL A 165 -7.16 0.72 18.68
CA VAL A 165 -8.25 1.32 19.46
C VAL A 165 -7.97 2.80 19.75
N LEU A 166 -9.04 3.57 19.88
CA LEU A 166 -9.01 5.00 20.23
C LEU A 166 -9.29 5.14 21.73
N ALA A 167 -8.32 5.67 22.47
CA ALA A 167 -8.55 6.13 23.84
C ALA A 167 -9.03 7.58 23.80
N LYS A 168 -10.15 7.88 24.47
CA LYS A 168 -10.75 9.22 24.49
C LYS A 168 -11.07 9.64 25.92
N ARG A 169 -10.71 10.88 26.26
CA ARG A 169 -11.14 11.53 27.50
C ARG A 169 -12.65 11.84 27.43
N ILE A 170 -13.36 11.48 28.48
CA ILE A 170 -14.75 11.86 28.74
C ILE A 170 -14.82 12.58 30.10
N GLU A 171 -15.98 13.13 30.46
CA GLU A 171 -16.17 13.85 31.73
C GLU A 171 -15.72 13.00 32.93
N ASP A 172 -16.13 11.72 32.98
CA ASP A 172 -15.83 10.80 34.08
C ASP A 172 -14.78 9.73 33.71
N GLY A 173 -13.67 10.14 33.10
CA GLY A 173 -12.50 9.27 32.88
C GLY A 173 -12.14 9.04 31.42
N ILE A 174 -11.76 7.80 31.08
CA ILE A 174 -11.24 7.45 29.75
C ILE A 174 -12.02 6.26 29.19
N THR A 175 -12.51 6.39 27.97
CA THR A 175 -13.11 5.31 27.19
C THR A 175 -12.15 4.80 26.13
N ILE A 176 -12.22 3.51 25.85
CA ILE A 176 -11.51 2.84 24.78
C ILE A 176 -12.54 2.40 23.74
N GLN A 177 -12.49 3.04 22.58
CA GLN A 177 -13.34 2.76 21.44
C GLN A 177 -12.59 1.83 20.46
N SER A 178 -13.19 0.68 20.22
CA SER A 178 -12.83 -0.24 19.14
C SER A 178 -13.80 -0.06 17.96
N ALA A 179 -13.60 -0.81 16.87
CA ALA A 179 -14.43 -0.70 15.68
C ALA A 179 -15.94 -0.95 15.94
N ASN A 180 -16.27 -1.82 16.91
CA ASN A 180 -17.64 -2.27 17.15
C ASN A 180 -18.12 -2.07 18.60
N ASP A 181 -17.26 -1.57 19.48
CA ASP A 181 -17.55 -1.55 20.92
C ASP A 181 -16.79 -0.40 21.60
N SER A 182 -17.30 0.06 22.74
CA SER A 182 -16.68 1.09 23.59
C SER A 182 -16.76 0.68 25.05
N VAL A 183 -15.61 0.58 25.71
CA VAL A 183 -15.50 0.19 27.12
C VAL A 183 -14.75 1.26 27.92
N SER A 184 -14.90 1.28 29.24
CA SER A 184 -14.03 2.11 30.09
C SER A 184 -12.60 1.56 30.10
N LEU A 185 -11.59 2.41 30.30
CA LEU A 185 -10.18 1.99 30.42
C LEU A 185 -10.00 0.91 31.50
N ASP A 186 -10.72 1.01 32.62
CA ASP A 186 -10.73 0.01 33.70
C ASP A 186 -11.13 -1.39 33.25
N ARG A 187 -11.99 -1.49 32.23
CA ARG A 187 -12.50 -2.76 31.70
C ARG A 187 -11.82 -3.18 30.40
N PHE A 188 -10.98 -2.32 29.81
CA PHE A 188 -10.30 -2.62 28.56
C PHE A 188 -9.24 -3.70 28.76
N PRO A 189 -9.33 -4.86 28.09
CA PRO A 189 -8.33 -5.91 28.19
C PRO A 189 -7.28 -5.75 27.08
N LEU A 190 -6.14 -5.15 27.40
CA LEU A 190 -5.00 -5.12 26.48
C LEU A 190 -4.50 -6.55 26.24
N LYS A 191 -4.40 -6.97 24.97
CA LYS A 191 -4.01 -8.34 24.59
C LYS A 191 -2.55 -8.46 24.19
N ASP A 192 -2.02 -7.42 23.56
CA ASP A 192 -0.69 -7.40 22.98
C ASP A 192 0.05 -6.13 23.43
N ARG A 193 1.38 -6.23 23.53
CA ARG A 193 2.24 -5.05 23.68
C ARG A 193 1.90 -4.04 22.59
N SER A 194 1.71 -2.79 23.00
CA SER A 194 1.14 -1.76 22.13
C SER A 194 1.86 -0.44 22.27
N ILE A 195 2.05 0.25 21.14
CA ILE A 195 2.52 1.63 21.11
C ILE A 195 1.32 2.58 21.33
N ILE A 196 1.54 3.61 22.15
CA ILE A 196 0.59 4.69 22.41
C ILE A 196 1.08 5.94 21.71
N GLN A 197 0.27 6.47 20.78
CA GLN A 197 0.61 7.65 19.99
C GLN A 197 -0.48 8.70 20.07
N GLU A 198 -0.11 9.94 19.77
CA GLU A 198 -1.07 11.03 19.59
C GLU A 198 -2.09 10.71 18.50
N TYR A 199 -3.31 11.21 18.69
CA TYR A 199 -4.32 11.20 17.65
C TYR A 199 -4.09 12.41 16.72
N ILE A 200 -3.79 12.15 15.46
CA ILE A 200 -3.56 13.20 14.47
C ILE A 200 -4.88 13.89 14.13
N ARG A 201 -4.93 15.20 14.34
CA ARG A 201 -5.96 16.07 13.79
C ARG A 201 -5.59 16.37 12.35
N GLN A 202 -6.41 15.92 11.40
CA GLN A 202 -6.12 16.01 9.98
C GLN A 202 -6.68 17.27 9.34
N HIS A 203 -6.13 17.66 8.19
CA HIS A 203 -6.55 18.81 7.41
C HIS A 203 -8.07 18.76 7.07
N ALA A 204 -8.72 19.93 7.03
CA ALA A 204 -10.16 20.02 6.75
C ALA A 204 -10.55 19.38 5.40
N LYS A 205 -9.75 19.61 4.35
CA LYS A 205 -9.95 18.95 3.02
C LYS A 205 -9.79 17.43 3.07
N MET A 206 -9.02 16.87 4.01
CA MET A 206 -8.95 15.41 4.17
C MET A 206 -10.15 14.87 4.94
N SER A 207 -10.66 15.65 5.91
CA SER A 207 -11.78 15.26 6.79
C SER A 207 -13.12 15.12 6.09
N VAL A 208 -13.31 15.72 4.91
CA VAL A 208 -14.59 15.66 4.17
C VAL A 208 -14.99 14.24 3.77
N PHE A 209 -14.02 13.31 3.65
CA PHE A 209 -14.31 11.92 3.32
C PHE A 209 -14.78 11.14 4.54
N SER A 210 -13.97 11.15 5.60
CA SER A 210 -14.30 10.56 6.89
C SER A 210 -13.73 11.42 8.02
N PRO A 211 -14.57 12.14 8.78
CA PRO A 211 -14.12 12.94 9.92
C PRO A 211 -13.84 12.09 11.16
N SER A 212 -14.34 10.85 11.21
CA SER A 212 -14.10 9.90 12.30
C SER A 212 -12.74 9.22 12.21
N SER A 213 -12.15 9.15 11.01
CA SER A 213 -10.87 8.48 10.72
C SER A 213 -9.80 9.47 10.29
N VAL A 214 -8.55 9.16 10.62
CA VAL A 214 -7.41 9.76 9.92
C VAL A 214 -7.31 9.12 8.54
N ASN A 215 -7.48 9.91 7.49
CA ASN A 215 -7.39 9.50 6.09
C ASN A 215 -5.94 9.69 5.62
N THR A 216 -5.37 8.64 5.03
CA THR A 216 -3.95 8.59 4.66
C THR A 216 -3.75 8.46 3.16
N LEU A 217 -2.56 8.84 2.71
CA LEU A 217 -2.06 8.65 1.36
C LEU A 217 -1.05 7.51 1.42
N ARG A 218 -1.33 6.41 0.72
CA ARG A 218 -0.34 5.37 0.43
C ARG A 218 0.48 5.84 -0.77
N ILE A 219 1.74 6.16 -0.55
CA ILE A 219 2.68 6.53 -1.61
C ILE A 219 3.76 5.46 -1.68
N VAL A 220 3.88 4.83 -2.85
CA VAL A 220 4.95 3.87 -3.11
C VAL A 220 6.08 4.58 -3.81
N THR A 221 7.25 4.51 -3.18
CA THR A 221 8.50 5.07 -3.70
C THR A 221 9.44 3.94 -4.05
N MET A 222 10.31 4.18 -5.02
CA MET A 222 11.41 3.30 -5.34
C MET A 222 12.69 4.12 -5.50
N MET A 223 13.81 3.58 -5.04
CA MET A 223 15.11 4.19 -5.22
C MET A 223 15.85 3.50 -6.39
N THR A 224 16.36 4.28 -7.34
CA THR A 224 17.16 3.80 -8.47
C THR A 224 18.52 3.28 -7.98
N ARG A 225 19.28 2.63 -8.87
CA ARG A 225 20.66 2.20 -8.54
C ARG A 225 21.58 3.38 -8.25
N GLN A 226 21.30 4.54 -8.84
CA GLN A 226 22.04 5.79 -8.67
C GLN A 226 21.65 6.54 -7.39
N GLY A 227 20.62 6.07 -6.67
CA GLY A 227 20.18 6.68 -5.41
C GLY A 227 19.09 7.74 -5.57
N GLU A 228 18.56 7.93 -6.77
CA GLU A 228 17.43 8.84 -7.00
C GLU A 228 16.12 8.19 -6.55
N VAL A 229 15.21 8.99 -5.98
CA VAL A 229 13.89 8.50 -5.56
C VAL A 229 12.85 8.82 -6.60
N ILE A 230 12.07 7.81 -6.97
CA ILE A 230 10.93 7.93 -7.88
C ILE A 230 9.63 7.59 -7.18
N ILE A 231 8.54 8.24 -7.61
CA ILE A 231 7.18 7.87 -7.21
C ILE A 231 6.67 6.78 -8.16
N VAL A 232 6.37 5.60 -7.60
CA VAL A 232 5.85 4.46 -8.36
C VAL A 232 4.35 4.59 -8.56
N ASN A 233 3.62 4.90 -7.48
CA ASN A 233 2.17 5.02 -7.47
C ASN A 233 1.68 5.69 -6.18
N ALA A 234 0.47 6.25 -6.19
CA ALA A 234 -0.20 6.76 -5.01
C ALA A 234 -1.70 6.44 -4.99
N SER A 235 -2.24 6.30 -3.77
CA SER A 235 -3.68 6.20 -3.55
C SER A 235 -4.06 6.83 -2.21
N MET A 236 -5.21 7.48 -2.15
CA MET A 236 -5.80 7.89 -0.88
C MET A 236 -6.56 6.71 -0.27
N ARG A 237 -6.55 6.61 1.05
CA ARG A 237 -7.34 5.71 1.88
C ARG A 237 -8.19 6.54 2.82
N THR A 238 -9.45 6.17 2.94
CA THR A 238 -10.40 6.81 3.84
C THR A 238 -11.14 5.77 4.67
N GLY A 239 -11.48 6.13 5.90
CA GLY A 239 -12.44 5.37 6.69
C GLY A 239 -13.77 5.30 5.97
N ALA A 240 -14.54 4.24 6.25
CA ALA A 240 -15.93 4.14 5.86
C ALA A 240 -16.73 3.55 7.03
N ARG A 241 -18.04 3.77 7.04
CA ARG A 241 -18.97 3.22 8.04
C ARG A 241 -18.62 3.68 9.47
N ARG A 242 -18.24 4.94 9.64
CA ARG A 242 -17.86 5.54 10.94
C ARG A 242 -16.67 4.88 11.66
N SER A 243 -15.87 4.09 10.94
CA SER A 243 -14.58 3.62 11.45
C SER A 243 -13.66 4.80 11.78
N PHE A 244 -12.82 4.67 12.81
CA PHE A 244 -11.72 5.62 13.08
C PHE A 244 -10.39 5.19 12.46
N VAL A 245 -10.38 4.06 11.75
CA VAL A 245 -9.24 3.54 10.98
C VAL A 245 -9.61 3.50 9.50
N ASP A 246 -8.72 4.00 8.64
CA ASP A 246 -8.92 4.10 7.18
C ASP A 246 -8.42 2.87 6.41
N ASN A 247 -8.03 1.82 7.13
CA ASN A 247 -7.36 0.69 6.51
C ASN A 247 -8.28 -0.04 5.54
N PHE A 248 -7.80 -0.18 4.30
CA PHE A 248 -8.50 -0.83 3.22
C PHE A 248 -8.98 -2.23 3.63
N SER A 249 -8.11 -3.03 4.25
CA SER A 249 -8.47 -4.37 4.72
C SER A 249 -9.50 -4.37 5.86
N ALA A 250 -9.62 -3.26 6.61
CA ALA A 250 -10.58 -3.07 7.69
C ALA A 250 -11.92 -2.46 7.22
N GLY A 251 -12.15 -2.39 5.91
CA GLY A 251 -13.38 -1.84 5.33
C GLY A 251 -13.28 -0.38 4.90
N GLY A 252 -12.07 0.20 4.92
CA GLY A 252 -11.78 1.50 4.31
C GLY A 252 -11.92 1.47 2.78
N ILE A 253 -12.03 2.66 2.21
CA ILE A 253 -12.18 2.89 0.77
C ILE A 253 -10.91 3.53 0.25
N SER A 254 -10.50 3.17 -0.96
CA SER A 254 -9.27 3.69 -1.54
C SER A 254 -9.44 4.13 -2.99
N ALA A 255 -9.03 5.36 -3.28
CA ALA A 255 -9.06 5.98 -4.59
C ALA A 255 -7.63 6.19 -5.10
N GLY A 256 -7.39 5.95 -6.39
CA GLY A 256 -6.09 6.26 -6.99
C GLY A 256 -5.83 7.76 -6.96
N VAL A 257 -4.57 8.16 -6.87
CA VAL A 257 -4.16 9.57 -7.00
C VAL A 257 -3.36 9.69 -8.30
N ASP A 258 -3.68 10.68 -9.12
CA ASP A 258 -2.79 11.07 -10.20
C ASP A 258 -1.52 11.70 -9.62
N CYS A 259 -0.39 11.01 -9.75
CA CYS A 259 0.85 11.45 -9.11
C CYS A 259 1.36 12.79 -9.64
N ARG A 260 0.94 13.22 -10.84
CA ARG A 260 1.36 14.50 -11.41
C ARG A 260 0.53 15.67 -10.89
N THR A 261 -0.77 15.48 -10.71
CA THR A 261 -1.69 16.57 -10.35
C THR A 261 -2.15 16.55 -8.90
N GLY A 262 -1.96 15.44 -8.17
CA GLY A 262 -2.50 15.26 -6.83
C GLY A 262 -4.02 15.12 -6.78
N GLN A 263 -4.66 14.91 -7.93
CA GLN A 263 -6.10 14.72 -8.03
C GLN A 263 -6.48 13.26 -7.91
N LEU A 264 -7.59 13.00 -7.24
CA LEU A 264 -8.16 11.66 -7.13
C LEU A 264 -8.72 11.20 -8.48
N LYS A 265 -8.51 9.91 -8.78
CA LYS A 265 -9.10 9.24 -9.92
C LYS A 265 -10.61 9.09 -9.73
N LYS A 266 -11.32 8.86 -10.83
CA LYS A 266 -12.79 8.77 -10.86
C LYS A 266 -13.39 7.76 -9.87
N TYR A 267 -12.73 6.63 -9.69
CA TYR A 267 -13.26 5.50 -8.94
C TYR A 267 -12.43 5.19 -7.70
N ALA A 268 -13.13 4.90 -6.61
CA ALA A 268 -12.58 4.27 -5.42
C ALA A 268 -13.09 2.83 -5.27
N TYR A 269 -12.39 2.04 -4.47
CA TYR A 269 -12.67 0.64 -4.27
C TYR A 269 -12.67 0.27 -2.78
N ASP A 270 -13.41 -0.77 -2.41
CA ASP A 270 -13.29 -1.42 -1.09
C ASP A 270 -12.55 -2.76 -1.20
N ASN A 271 -12.30 -3.42 -0.06
CA ASN A 271 -11.63 -4.73 -0.01
C ASN A 271 -12.41 -5.89 -0.65
N ARG A 272 -13.66 -5.66 -1.07
CA ARG A 272 -14.48 -6.61 -1.85
C ARG A 272 -14.52 -6.24 -3.32
N TRP A 273 -13.72 -5.25 -3.74
CA TRP A 273 -13.63 -4.75 -5.12
C TRP A 273 -14.89 -4.08 -5.63
N ASN A 274 -15.80 -3.66 -4.75
CA ASN A 274 -16.91 -2.81 -5.16
C ASN A 274 -16.36 -1.45 -5.58
N ARG A 275 -16.89 -0.91 -6.68
CA ARG A 275 -16.46 0.37 -7.26
C ARG A 275 -17.41 1.49 -6.85
N TYR A 276 -16.85 2.65 -6.52
CA TYR A 276 -17.59 3.82 -6.05
C TYR A 276 -17.13 5.10 -6.77
N GLU A 277 -18.07 5.91 -7.28
CA GLU A 277 -17.78 7.26 -7.82
C GLU A 277 -17.80 8.33 -6.73
N ARG A 278 -18.53 8.05 -5.64
CA ARG A 278 -18.68 8.93 -4.48
C ARG A 278 -18.38 8.15 -3.21
N HIS A 279 -17.84 8.85 -2.22
CA HIS A 279 -17.67 8.25 -0.90
C HIS A 279 -19.04 7.88 -0.31
N PRO A 280 -19.27 6.63 0.11
CA PRO A 280 -20.60 6.14 0.49
C PRO A 280 -21.14 6.76 1.77
N GLU A 281 -20.30 7.39 2.60
CA GLU A 281 -20.74 8.07 3.82
C GLU A 281 -20.93 9.58 3.61
N SER A 282 -19.97 10.24 2.97
CA SER A 282 -19.99 11.71 2.83
C SER A 282 -20.57 12.21 1.50
N GLY A 283 -20.77 11.33 0.51
CA GLY A 283 -21.29 11.69 -0.82
C GLY A 283 -20.31 12.47 -1.71
N ILE A 284 -19.10 12.77 -1.20
CA ILE A 284 -18.05 13.50 -1.93
C ILE A 284 -17.63 12.70 -3.17
N VAL A 285 -17.58 13.38 -4.32
CA VAL A 285 -17.09 12.81 -5.57
C VAL A 285 -15.58 12.63 -5.49
N PHE A 286 -15.08 11.48 -5.92
CA PHE A 286 -13.63 11.26 -5.99
C PHE A 286 -13.00 11.96 -7.18
N GLU A 287 -13.61 11.87 -8.37
CA GLU A 287 -13.05 12.43 -9.60
C GLU A 287 -12.58 13.88 -9.44
N SER A 288 -11.29 14.11 -9.74
CA SER A 288 -10.64 15.42 -9.73
C SER A 288 -10.57 16.12 -8.37
N TYR A 289 -10.89 15.44 -7.26
CA TYR A 289 -10.72 16.02 -5.93
C TYR A 289 -9.23 16.21 -5.62
N GLU A 290 -8.83 17.44 -5.27
CA GLU A 290 -7.43 17.79 -5.03
C GLU A 290 -6.98 17.52 -3.60
N ILE A 291 -5.90 16.75 -3.46
CA ILE A 291 -5.22 16.53 -2.19
C ILE A 291 -4.46 17.81 -1.78
N PRO A 292 -4.66 18.34 -0.55
CA PRO A 292 -3.97 19.55 -0.10
C PRO A 292 -2.45 19.36 -0.05
N GLY A 293 -1.69 20.33 -0.55
CA GLY A 293 -0.22 20.34 -0.40
C GLY A 293 0.49 19.16 -1.08
N TRP A 294 -0.01 18.67 -2.21
CA TRP A 294 0.48 17.45 -2.87
C TRP A 294 1.99 17.44 -3.13
N GLU A 295 2.58 18.54 -3.60
CA GLU A 295 4.04 18.62 -3.83
C GLU A 295 4.83 18.35 -2.55
N ARG A 296 4.45 18.98 -1.43
CA ARG A 296 5.08 18.73 -0.12
C ARG A 296 4.93 17.29 0.34
N VAL A 297 3.80 16.66 0.01
CA VAL A 297 3.57 15.25 0.31
C VAL A 297 4.53 14.36 -0.50
N LEU A 298 4.78 14.68 -1.77
CA LEU A 298 5.74 13.95 -2.61
C LEU A 298 7.17 14.12 -2.10
N ASP A 299 7.58 15.36 -1.77
CA ASP A 299 8.89 15.65 -1.20
C ASP A 299 9.11 14.88 0.11
N PHE A 300 8.09 14.87 0.98
CA PHE A 300 8.12 14.11 2.23
C PHE A 300 8.22 12.60 1.98
N ALA A 301 7.46 12.04 1.04
CA ALA A 301 7.59 10.63 0.66
C ALA A 301 9.00 10.30 0.15
N GLY A 302 9.61 11.22 -0.62
CA GLY A 302 11.00 11.14 -1.05
C GLY A 302 11.99 11.12 0.12
N ALA A 303 11.80 12.01 1.10
CA ALA A 303 12.59 12.04 2.33
C ALA A 303 12.45 10.74 3.14
N VAL A 304 11.24 10.17 3.22
CA VAL A 304 11.03 8.86 3.84
C VAL A 304 11.85 7.78 3.13
N GLN A 305 11.80 7.67 1.80
CA GLN A 305 12.60 6.71 1.04
C GLN A 305 14.10 6.89 1.22
N ASN A 306 14.58 8.14 1.27
CA ASN A 306 15.99 8.46 1.52
C ASN A 306 16.45 8.01 2.92
N GLY A 307 15.53 7.90 3.88
CA GLY A 307 15.78 7.29 5.18
C GLY A 307 16.06 5.78 5.14
N PHE A 308 15.70 5.08 4.06
CA PHE A 308 15.87 3.64 3.90
C PHE A 308 16.66 3.29 2.61
N PRO A 309 17.92 3.76 2.43
CA PRO A 309 18.66 3.57 1.18
C PRO A 309 19.02 2.10 0.90
N TYR A 310 18.96 1.24 1.91
CA TYR A 310 19.13 -0.22 1.78
C TYR A 310 17.84 -0.94 1.37
N TYR A 311 16.69 -0.28 1.44
CA TYR A 311 15.37 -0.86 1.17
C TYR A 311 14.67 -0.08 0.05
N ARG A 312 14.93 -0.51 -1.18
CA ARG A 312 14.74 0.28 -2.40
C ARG A 312 13.28 0.40 -2.87
N LEU A 313 12.31 -0.28 -2.25
CA LEU A 313 10.88 -0.17 -2.59
C LEU A 313 10.02 -0.24 -1.32
N ILE A 314 9.44 0.90 -0.92
CA ILE A 314 8.58 1.01 0.27
C ILE A 314 7.23 1.65 -0.08
N GLY A 315 6.23 1.39 0.75
CA GLY A 315 4.97 2.12 0.75
C GLY A 315 4.77 2.91 2.04
N SER A 316 4.74 4.22 1.96
CA SER A 316 4.52 5.08 3.13
C SER A 316 3.04 5.43 3.24
N ASP A 317 2.47 5.27 4.44
CA ASP A 317 1.16 5.81 4.80
C ASP A 317 1.37 7.19 5.43
N ILE A 318 0.92 8.24 4.74
CA ILE A 318 1.14 9.65 5.11
C ILE A 318 -0.21 10.30 5.37
N ALA A 319 -0.40 10.87 6.56
CA ALA A 319 -1.51 11.77 6.85
C ALA A 319 -1.11 13.22 6.55
N ILE A 320 -2.10 14.09 6.42
CA ILE A 320 -1.89 15.54 6.36
C ILE A 320 -2.55 16.14 7.58
N ASP A 321 -1.78 16.77 8.45
CA ASP A 321 -2.30 17.34 9.68
C ASP A 321 -3.11 18.62 9.45
N GLN A 322 -3.68 19.15 10.52
CA GLN A 322 -4.52 20.36 10.54
C GLN A 322 -3.82 21.60 9.95
N ASP A 323 -2.48 21.66 10.02
CA ASP A 323 -1.66 22.77 9.52
C ASP A 323 -1.23 22.54 8.06
N GLY A 324 -1.61 21.40 7.48
CA GLY A 324 -1.29 21.02 6.11
C GLY A 324 0.08 20.35 5.96
N GLU A 325 0.72 19.93 7.05
CA GLU A 325 2.03 19.27 7.01
C GLU A 325 1.86 17.75 6.89
N PRO A 326 2.72 17.07 6.09
CA PRO A 326 2.70 15.63 5.99
C PRO A 326 3.25 14.98 7.27
N VAL A 327 2.57 13.93 7.73
CA VAL A 327 2.92 13.15 8.92
C VAL A 327 2.99 11.68 8.56
N LEU A 328 4.13 11.03 8.80
CA LEU A 328 4.32 9.61 8.53
C LEU A 328 3.61 8.75 9.59
N ILE A 329 2.62 7.97 9.17
CA ILE A 329 1.85 7.09 10.05
C ILE A 329 2.49 5.70 10.14
N GLU A 330 2.94 5.14 9.01
CA GLU A 330 3.53 3.81 8.92
C GLU A 330 4.36 3.67 7.63
N VAL A 331 5.46 2.91 7.70
CA VAL A 331 6.23 2.49 6.52
C VAL A 331 5.98 1.00 6.27
N ASN A 332 5.56 0.65 5.06
CA ASN A 332 5.26 -0.70 4.65
C ASN A 332 6.40 -1.24 3.77
N GLY A 333 7.14 -2.24 4.25
CA GLY A 333 8.21 -2.88 3.48
C GLY A 333 7.72 -3.77 2.33
N ALA A 334 6.44 -4.13 2.27
CA ALA A 334 5.88 -4.94 1.19
C ALA A 334 4.55 -4.35 0.68
N PRO A 335 4.58 -3.19 0.00
CA PRO A 335 3.37 -2.58 -0.53
C PRO A 335 2.67 -3.47 -1.56
N ASP A 336 1.34 -3.45 -1.56
CA ASP A 336 0.51 -4.15 -2.53
C ASP A 336 0.48 -3.40 -3.88
N LEU A 337 1.18 -3.92 -4.89
CA LEU A 337 1.24 -3.31 -6.21
C LEU A 337 -0.03 -3.57 -7.02
N VAL A 338 -0.63 -4.75 -6.88
CA VAL A 338 -1.86 -5.12 -7.62
C VAL A 338 -3.02 -4.23 -7.18
N GLY A 339 -3.19 -4.07 -5.86
CA GLY A 339 -4.21 -3.20 -5.31
C GLY A 339 -4.02 -1.73 -5.71
N LEU A 340 -2.78 -1.28 -5.93
CA LEU A 340 -2.50 0.07 -6.42
C LEU A 340 -2.78 0.21 -7.93
N GLU A 341 -2.44 -0.78 -8.75
CA GLU A 341 -2.73 -0.78 -10.18
C GLU A 341 -4.23 -0.79 -10.47
N GLN A 342 -5.03 -1.46 -9.64
CA GLN A 342 -6.49 -1.36 -9.71
C GLN A 342 -6.97 0.10 -9.63
N LYS A 343 -6.37 0.88 -8.75
CA LYS A 343 -6.87 2.20 -8.34
C LYS A 343 -6.34 3.33 -9.22
N ALA A 344 -5.04 3.29 -9.50
CA ALA A 344 -4.35 4.37 -10.21
C ALA A 344 -4.03 4.02 -11.68
N GLY A 345 -4.16 2.75 -12.06
CA GLY A 345 -3.83 2.26 -13.39
C GLY A 345 -2.44 1.61 -13.48
N PRO A 346 -2.03 1.21 -14.70
CA PRO A 346 -0.83 0.42 -14.93
C PRO A 346 0.46 1.17 -14.59
N LEU A 347 1.37 0.52 -13.84
CA LEU A 347 2.62 1.14 -13.38
C LEU A 347 3.53 1.57 -14.54
N PHE A 348 3.66 0.73 -15.57
CA PHE A 348 4.65 0.92 -16.63
C PHE A 348 4.20 1.83 -17.77
N ARG A 349 3.07 2.52 -17.62
CA ARG A 349 2.82 3.72 -18.43
C ARG A 349 3.76 4.87 -18.04
N ASN A 350 4.25 4.87 -16.80
CA ASN A 350 5.37 5.73 -16.42
C ASN A 350 6.68 5.06 -16.87
N GLN A 351 7.36 5.68 -17.84
CA GLN A 351 8.62 5.16 -18.38
C GLN A 351 9.75 5.12 -17.35
N ILE A 352 9.77 6.06 -16.39
CA ILE A 352 10.76 6.09 -15.31
C ILE A 352 10.57 4.86 -14.41
N VAL A 353 9.32 4.53 -14.07
CA VAL A 353 9.00 3.32 -13.29
C VAL A 353 9.40 2.06 -14.04
N LEU A 354 9.09 1.98 -15.35
CA LEU A 354 9.50 0.84 -16.19
C LEU A 354 11.03 0.67 -16.22
N ARG A 355 11.78 1.76 -16.44
CA ARG A 355 13.25 1.74 -16.46
C ARG A 355 13.81 1.28 -15.13
N THR A 356 13.32 1.83 -14.03
CA THR A 356 13.77 1.51 -12.67
C THR A 356 13.50 0.04 -12.34
N PHE A 357 12.31 -0.49 -12.64
CA PHE A 357 12.04 -1.93 -12.48
C PHE A 357 12.97 -2.79 -13.37
N GLY A 358 13.32 -2.30 -14.57
CA GLY A 358 14.30 -2.91 -15.46
C GLY A 358 15.71 -3.00 -14.88
N GLU A 359 16.20 -1.97 -14.19
CA GLU A 359 17.51 -1.95 -13.53
C GLU A 359 17.69 -3.06 -12.49
N TYR A 360 16.59 -3.50 -11.88
CA TYR A 360 16.56 -4.56 -10.87
C TYR A 360 16.10 -5.93 -11.41
N ASP A 361 15.99 -6.12 -12.74
CA ASP A 361 15.40 -7.32 -13.38
C ASP A 361 14.03 -7.74 -12.80
N LEU A 362 13.21 -6.73 -12.49
CA LEU A 362 11.86 -6.95 -11.95
C LEU A 362 10.80 -7.10 -13.04
N LEU A 363 11.11 -6.82 -14.32
CA LEU A 363 10.17 -7.05 -15.42
C LEU A 363 9.86 -8.56 -15.56
N VAL A 364 8.59 -8.92 -15.40
CA VAL A 364 8.13 -10.30 -15.19
C VAL A 364 7.82 -11.04 -16.48
N ASN A 365 7.72 -10.35 -17.62
CA ASN A 365 7.41 -10.98 -18.90
C ASN A 365 8.13 -10.36 -20.09
N LYS A 366 8.16 -11.12 -21.20
CA LYS A 366 8.84 -10.72 -22.44
C LYS A 366 8.26 -9.43 -23.06
N HIS A 367 6.98 -9.14 -22.87
CA HIS A 367 6.33 -7.97 -23.46
C HIS A 367 6.77 -6.69 -22.75
N GLN A 368 6.94 -6.73 -21.42
CA GLN A 368 7.54 -5.64 -20.64
C GLN A 368 9.02 -5.45 -20.99
N LYS A 369 9.78 -6.54 -21.14
CA LYS A 369 11.20 -6.46 -21.54
C LYS A 369 11.34 -5.87 -22.95
N LYS A 370 10.44 -6.22 -23.88
CA LYS A 370 10.37 -5.62 -25.21
C LYS A 370 10.03 -4.14 -25.14
N LEU A 371 9.06 -3.75 -24.31
CA LEU A 371 8.69 -2.35 -24.08
C LEU A 371 9.89 -1.52 -23.61
N LEU A 372 10.69 -2.03 -22.66
CA LEU A 372 11.91 -1.36 -22.21
C LEU A 372 12.95 -1.23 -23.34
N TYR A 373 13.10 -2.26 -24.18
CA TYR A 373 14.01 -2.24 -25.33
C TYR A 373 13.59 -1.21 -26.39
N GLU A 374 12.29 -1.16 -26.72
CA GLU A 374 11.72 -0.18 -27.66
C GLU A 374 12.01 1.25 -27.20
N ILE A 375 11.75 1.56 -25.92
CA ILE A 375 12.03 2.88 -25.34
C ILE A 375 13.53 3.21 -25.38
N ARG A 376 14.44 2.26 -25.11
CA ARG A 376 15.89 2.57 -25.15
C ARG A 376 16.34 3.00 -26.56
N ASN A 377 15.86 2.31 -27.59
CA ASN A 377 16.26 2.61 -28.96
C ASN A 377 15.66 3.92 -29.51
N GLU A 378 14.48 4.33 -29.03
CA GLU A 378 13.91 5.64 -29.39
C GLU A 378 14.80 6.80 -28.90
N PHE A 379 15.38 6.68 -27.70
CA PHE A 379 16.26 7.70 -27.11
C PHE A 379 17.70 7.64 -27.64
N ASP A 380 18.18 6.48 -28.09
CA ASP A 380 19.49 6.41 -28.75
C ASP A 380 19.45 6.98 -30.19
N GLY A 381 18.24 7.20 -30.75
CA GLY A 381 18.01 7.84 -32.05
C GLY A 381 17.75 9.35 -32.00
N GLU A 382 17.30 9.89 -30.86
CA GLU A 382 17.08 11.32 -30.63
C GLU A 382 18.03 11.84 -29.55
N THR A 383 18.94 12.75 -29.92
CA THR A 383 19.90 13.38 -29.01
C THR A 383 19.23 13.84 -27.72
N ALA A 384 19.74 13.33 -26.59
CA ALA A 384 19.28 13.59 -25.24
C ALA A 384 18.97 15.08 -24.97
N SER A 385 17.70 15.45 -25.13
CA SER A 385 17.17 16.76 -24.78
C SER A 385 16.21 16.58 -23.60
N LYS A 386 16.77 16.80 -22.40
CA LYS A 386 16.14 17.23 -21.14
C LYS A 386 14.72 16.72 -20.83
N ILE A 387 14.60 15.83 -19.83
CA ILE A 387 13.39 15.74 -19.00
C ILE A 387 13.80 15.46 -17.55
N TYR A 388 13.55 16.46 -16.67
CA TYR A 388 13.28 16.29 -15.24
C TYR A 388 11.76 16.22 -15.06
#